data_AF-A0A150QV26-F1
#
_entry.id   AF-A0A150QV26-F1
#
_cell.length_a   1.000
_cell.length_b   1.000
_cell.length_c   1.000
_cell.angle_alpha   90.00
_cell.angle_beta   90.00
_cell.angle_gamma   90.00
#
_symmetry.space_group_name_H-M   'P 1'
#
loop_
_entity.id
_entity.type
_entity.pdbx_description
1 polymer ?
#
loop_
_entity_poly.entity_id
_entity_poly.type
_entity_poly.pdbx_seq_one_letter_code
_entity_poly.pdbx_strand_id
1 'polypeptide(L)'
;MKSFAPRDDRSREALAVRRMQAHLRLGDRGTLERLQAAAIADKNMTYARAIEHVLRAFEGDEPADRRGEGFIAPPLLAAQRDAPELVSALLFRDLESPVNEALAIVWETGLYRRDASQSGLVASERVQPTSPTLLGELYGVVAGHLGLLRTALYHQRASSPAPSSPEGQVVRVNPPAVLLRGELREDTPELRYLLGAHLAGAMPDHVLANTSTEDELRTLLSAVVAAFGPLEATAQSSRGNPAVVRLEQNLWQLIPPRAERRLREICDSADKMTYEGAIRTTRTAMRRAGLFAAGSIATAVRATIKERGLELAVPLSRPEGLAAACAAHPEIADLVRLATRMEYAEARWQPGTVPSLRRVDTGSSRFRAGT
;
A
#
# COMPACT_ATOMS: atom_id res chain seq x y z
N MET A 1 0.20 -42.34 33.01
CA MET A 1 0.44 -42.31 31.55
C MET A 1 -0.01 -40.95 31.04
N LYS A 2 0.92 -40.12 30.56
CA LYS A 2 0.57 -38.81 29.98
C LYS A 2 -0.10 -39.06 28.63
N SER A 3 -1.38 -38.71 28.52
CA SER A 3 -2.10 -38.69 27.25
C SER A 3 -1.37 -37.75 26.30
N PHE A 4 -0.85 -38.29 25.22
CA PHE A 4 -0.24 -37.52 24.15
C PHE A 4 -1.36 -36.89 23.31
N ALA A 5 -1.33 -35.56 23.13
CA ALA A 5 -2.30 -34.84 22.30
C ALA A 5 -2.43 -35.49 20.90
N PRO A 6 -3.63 -35.50 20.30
CA PRO A 6 -3.88 -36.08 18.98
C PRO A 6 -2.96 -35.46 17.92
N ARG A 7 -2.63 -36.23 16.87
CA ARG A 7 -1.66 -35.85 15.83
C ARG A 7 -1.97 -34.49 15.18
N ASP A 8 -3.24 -34.14 15.05
CA ASP A 8 -3.69 -32.88 14.44
C ASP A 8 -3.42 -31.66 15.35
N ASP A 9 -3.41 -31.81 16.68
CA ASP A 9 -3.04 -30.72 17.59
C ASP A 9 -1.54 -30.42 17.50
N ARG A 10 -0.71 -31.45 17.29
CA ARG A 10 0.74 -31.30 17.13
C ARG A 10 1.13 -30.61 15.82
N SER A 11 0.38 -30.81 14.73
CA SER A 11 0.65 -30.13 13.46
C SER A 11 0.37 -28.63 13.57
N ARG A 12 -0.73 -28.25 14.24
CA ARG A 12 -1.09 -26.85 14.51
C ARG A 12 -0.05 -26.16 15.39
N GLU A 13 0.37 -26.81 16.48
CA GLU A 13 1.44 -26.30 17.34
C GLU A 13 2.75 -26.14 16.58
N ALA A 14 3.13 -27.13 15.77
CA ALA A 14 4.34 -27.06 14.94
C ALA A 14 4.26 -25.89 13.94
N LEU A 15 3.11 -25.68 13.28
CA LEU A 15 2.90 -24.57 12.37
C LEU A 15 3.03 -23.22 13.10
N ALA A 16 2.43 -23.07 14.28
CA ALA A 16 2.56 -21.85 15.09
C ALA A 16 4.03 -21.55 15.45
N VAL A 17 4.80 -22.58 15.84
CA VAL A 17 6.24 -22.43 16.12
C VAL A 17 7.01 -22.02 14.87
N ARG A 18 6.75 -22.65 13.71
CA ARG A 18 7.44 -22.28 12.46
C ARG A 18 7.10 -20.87 11.99
N ARG A 19 5.85 -20.41 12.21
CA ARG A 19 5.46 -19.01 11.95
C ARG A 19 6.28 -18.04 12.79
N MET A 20 6.43 -18.32 14.09
CA MET A 20 7.25 -17.49 14.97
C MET A 20 8.73 -17.49 14.54
N GLN A 21 9.28 -18.65 14.16
CA GLN A 21 10.65 -18.74 13.66
C GLN A 21 10.86 -17.93 12.37
N ALA A 22 9.91 -18.00 11.42
CA ALA A 22 9.97 -17.21 10.19
C ALA A 22 9.84 -15.71 10.45
N HIS A 23 9.07 -15.32 11.47
CA HIS A 23 8.98 -13.92 11.89
C HIS A 23 10.30 -13.40 12.48
N LEU A 24 11.04 -14.24 13.20
CA LEU A 24 12.35 -13.89 13.78
C LEU A 24 13.49 -13.92 12.76
N ARG A 25 13.41 -14.80 11.75
CA ARG A 25 14.43 -14.98 10.71
C ARG A 25 13.83 -14.73 9.33
N LEU A 26 13.49 -13.47 9.07
CA LEU A 26 12.87 -13.06 7.81
C LEU A 26 13.80 -13.36 6.62
N GLY A 27 13.23 -13.93 5.57
CA GLY A 27 13.95 -14.26 4.34
C GLY A 27 14.89 -15.46 4.44
N ASP A 28 15.06 -16.09 5.61
CA ASP A 28 15.89 -17.28 5.76
C ASP A 28 15.24 -18.48 5.06
N ARG A 29 15.92 -18.98 4.02
CA ARG A 29 15.40 -20.06 3.16
C ARG A 29 15.02 -21.31 3.96
N GLY A 30 15.92 -21.80 4.82
CA GLY A 30 15.68 -23.02 5.59
C GLY A 30 14.52 -22.89 6.59
N THR A 31 14.27 -21.68 7.11
CA THR A 31 13.10 -21.40 7.96
C THR A 31 11.82 -21.35 7.15
N LEU A 32 11.83 -20.76 5.95
CA LEU A 32 10.68 -20.76 5.05
C LEU A 32 10.33 -22.16 4.53
N GLU A 33 11.31 -23.01 4.19
CA GLU A 33 11.10 -24.41 3.81
C GLU A 33 10.42 -25.22 4.92
N ARG A 34 10.86 -25.03 6.17
CA ARG A 34 10.23 -25.68 7.34
C ARG A 34 8.82 -25.15 7.60
N LEU A 35 8.58 -23.86 7.35
CA LEU A 35 7.25 -23.26 7.46
C LEU A 35 6.29 -23.83 6.41
N GLN A 36 6.73 -23.95 5.16
CA GLN A 36 5.97 -24.57 4.08
C GLN A 36 5.61 -26.03 4.43
N ALA A 37 6.60 -26.83 4.86
CA ALA A 37 6.38 -28.22 5.25
C ALA A 37 5.38 -28.35 6.41
N ALA A 38 5.44 -27.45 7.40
CA ALA A 38 4.48 -27.42 8.50
C ALA A 38 3.07 -27.04 8.03
N ALA A 39 2.94 -26.10 7.08
CA ALA A 39 1.65 -25.72 6.51
C ALA A 39 1.00 -26.88 5.72
N ILE A 40 1.81 -27.65 4.97
CA ILE A 40 1.35 -28.87 4.28
C ILE A 40 0.90 -29.93 5.29
N ALA A 41 1.67 -30.15 6.37
CA ALA A 41 1.31 -31.11 7.41
C ALA A 41 0.01 -30.73 8.14
N ASP A 42 -0.26 -29.43 8.30
CA ASP A 42 -1.51 -28.89 8.85
C ASP A 42 -2.66 -28.83 7.82
N LYS A 43 -2.43 -29.30 6.59
CA LYS A 43 -3.38 -29.28 5.47
C LYS A 43 -3.82 -27.88 5.02
N ASN A 44 -3.07 -26.83 5.40
CA ASN A 44 -3.31 -25.46 4.94
C ASN A 44 -2.57 -25.21 3.61
N MET A 45 -3.13 -25.74 2.53
CA MET A 45 -2.50 -25.67 1.20
C MET A 45 -2.43 -24.26 0.62
N THR A 46 -3.39 -23.39 0.97
CA THR A 46 -3.37 -21.98 0.56
C THR A 46 -2.15 -21.27 1.15
N TYR A 47 -1.89 -21.47 2.44
CA TYR A 47 -0.73 -20.90 3.09
C TYR A 47 0.58 -21.52 2.57
N ALA A 48 0.62 -22.85 2.39
CA ALA A 48 1.78 -23.52 1.81
C ALA A 48 2.18 -22.96 0.44
N ARG A 49 1.21 -22.73 -0.46
CA ARG A 49 1.47 -22.13 -1.79
C ARG A 49 1.98 -20.70 -1.72
N ALA A 50 1.44 -19.89 -0.81
CA ALA A 50 1.92 -18.53 -0.59
C ALA A 50 3.39 -18.51 -0.13
N ILE A 51 3.76 -19.41 0.78
CA ILE A 51 5.16 -19.54 1.24
C ILE A 51 6.06 -20.10 0.13
N GLU A 52 5.58 -21.07 -0.65
CA GLU A 52 6.32 -21.61 -1.80
C GLU A 52 6.59 -20.53 -2.86
N HIS A 53 5.63 -19.63 -3.10
CA HIS A 53 5.85 -18.48 -3.96
C HIS A 53 6.97 -17.58 -3.44
N VAL A 54 7.04 -17.31 -2.13
CA VAL A 54 8.13 -16.52 -1.54
C VAL A 54 9.48 -17.24 -1.70
N LEU A 55 9.52 -18.56 -1.46
CA LEU A 55 10.74 -19.38 -1.60
C LEU A 55 11.30 -19.33 -3.02
N ARG A 56 10.42 -19.36 -4.03
CA ARG A 56 10.81 -19.46 -5.44
C ARG A 56 10.82 -18.13 -6.18
N ALA A 57 10.42 -17.03 -5.54
CA ALA A 57 10.25 -15.72 -6.17
C ALA A 57 11.52 -15.19 -6.86
N PHE A 58 12.69 -15.59 -6.38
CA PHE A 58 13.99 -15.13 -6.86
C PHE A 58 14.84 -16.25 -7.46
N GLU A 59 14.28 -17.46 -7.61
CA GLU A 59 14.94 -18.56 -8.29
C GLU A 59 14.83 -18.34 -9.81
N GLY A 60 15.97 -18.27 -10.51
CA GLY A 60 16.00 -18.14 -11.96
C GLY A 60 15.86 -16.70 -12.47
N ASP A 61 16.80 -15.83 -12.11
CA ASP A 61 17.05 -14.53 -12.77
C ASP A 61 17.60 -14.71 -14.21
N GLU A 62 17.18 -15.78 -14.90
CA GLU A 62 17.44 -16.05 -16.31
C GLU A 62 16.32 -15.45 -17.18
N PRO A 63 16.60 -15.08 -18.44
CA PRO A 63 15.64 -14.46 -19.35
C PRO A 63 14.32 -15.23 -19.47
N ALA A 64 13.23 -14.49 -19.69
CA ALA A 64 11.83 -14.93 -19.60
C ALA A 64 11.50 -16.22 -20.37
N ASP A 65 12.26 -16.54 -21.43
CA ASP A 65 12.10 -17.74 -22.26
C ASP A 65 12.49 -19.05 -21.53
N ARG A 66 13.13 -18.96 -20.36
CA ARG A 66 13.55 -20.11 -19.52
C ARG A 66 13.07 -19.99 -18.07
N ARG A 67 11.92 -19.35 -17.81
CA ARG A 67 11.26 -19.56 -16.51
C ARG A 67 10.93 -21.05 -16.38
N GLY A 68 11.79 -21.78 -15.67
CA GLY A 68 11.68 -23.22 -15.53
C GLY A 68 10.38 -23.62 -14.84
N GLU A 69 10.11 -24.93 -14.85
CA GLU A 69 8.96 -25.63 -14.25
C GLU A 69 8.71 -25.33 -12.74
N GLY A 70 9.50 -24.45 -12.12
CA GLY A 70 9.45 -24.07 -10.71
C GLY A 70 8.71 -22.77 -10.37
N PHE A 71 8.41 -21.87 -11.31
CA PHE A 71 7.77 -20.59 -10.97
C PHE A 71 6.31 -20.77 -10.53
N ILE A 72 5.98 -20.28 -9.34
CA ILE A 72 4.60 -20.29 -8.85
C ILE A 72 3.98 -18.94 -9.09
N ALA A 73 3.12 -18.89 -10.11
CA ALA A 73 2.33 -17.71 -10.39
C ALA A 73 1.29 -17.49 -9.27
N PRO A 74 1.16 -16.26 -8.74
CA PRO A 74 0.05 -15.96 -7.85
C PRO A 74 -1.28 -16.10 -8.60
N PRO A 75 -2.35 -16.56 -7.93
CA PRO A 75 -3.69 -16.57 -8.49
C PRO A 75 -4.08 -15.19 -9.05
N LEU A 76 -4.95 -15.17 -10.07
CA LEU A 76 -5.48 -13.90 -10.59
C LEU A 76 -6.24 -13.15 -9.49
N LEU A 77 -6.03 -11.84 -9.40
CA LEU A 77 -6.69 -11.01 -8.39
C LEU A 77 -8.22 -11.01 -8.55
N ALA A 78 -8.69 -11.08 -9.80
CA ALA A 78 -10.12 -11.20 -10.12
C ALA A 78 -10.76 -12.51 -9.63
N ALA A 79 -9.95 -13.56 -9.40
CA ALA A 79 -10.41 -14.85 -8.89
C ALA A 79 -10.36 -14.94 -7.35
N GLN A 80 -9.92 -13.90 -6.66
CA GLN A 80 -9.82 -13.89 -5.19
C GLN A 80 -11.15 -13.52 -4.54
N ARG A 81 -11.32 -13.96 -3.28
CA ARG A 81 -12.45 -13.57 -2.46
C ARG A 81 -12.53 -12.05 -2.33
N ASP A 82 -13.70 -11.49 -2.58
CA ASP A 82 -13.97 -10.07 -2.33
C ASP A 82 -14.16 -9.82 -0.83
N ALA A 83 -13.18 -9.18 -0.20
CA ALA A 83 -13.15 -8.89 1.24
C ALA A 83 -12.37 -7.59 1.53
N PRO A 84 -12.87 -6.41 1.09
CA PRO A 84 -12.12 -5.15 1.17
C PRO A 84 -11.82 -4.70 2.61
N GLU A 85 -12.66 -5.04 3.59
CA GLU A 85 -12.42 -4.72 5.00
C GLU A 85 -11.25 -5.55 5.56
N LEU A 86 -11.16 -6.83 5.18
CA LEU A 86 -10.04 -7.71 5.55
C LEU A 86 -8.75 -7.19 4.92
N VAL A 87 -8.79 -6.83 3.64
CA VAL A 87 -7.64 -6.29 2.91
C VAL A 87 -7.19 -4.97 3.54
N SER A 88 -8.10 -4.03 3.79
CA SER A 88 -7.78 -2.76 4.44
C SER A 88 -7.12 -2.97 5.82
N ALA A 89 -7.69 -3.85 6.65
CA ALA A 89 -7.13 -4.21 7.94
C ALA A 89 -5.72 -4.84 7.82
N LEU A 90 -5.52 -5.76 6.88
CA LEU A 90 -4.25 -6.44 6.66
C LEU A 90 -3.16 -5.46 6.24
N LEU A 91 -3.48 -4.51 5.36
CA LEU A 91 -2.51 -3.62 4.75
C LEU A 91 -2.18 -2.42 5.66
N PHE A 92 -3.19 -1.82 6.29
CA PHE A 92 -3.07 -0.48 6.88
C PHE A 92 -3.22 -0.42 8.42
N ARG A 93 -3.75 -1.45 9.09
CA ARG A 93 -3.98 -1.40 10.55
C ARG A 93 -2.72 -1.12 11.37
N ASP A 94 -1.60 -1.75 11.00
CA ASP A 94 -0.33 -1.58 11.71
C ASP A 94 0.43 -0.29 11.28
N LEU A 95 -0.18 0.54 10.43
CA LEU A 95 0.41 1.76 9.87
C LEU A 95 -0.21 3.05 10.43
N GLU A 96 -1.04 2.95 11.48
CA GLU A 96 -1.61 4.11 12.16
C GLU A 96 -0.48 5.06 12.62
N SER A 97 -0.45 6.23 12.00
CA SER A 97 0.61 7.22 12.13
C SER A 97 -0.05 8.56 12.44
N PRO A 98 0.16 9.13 13.64
CA PRO A 98 -0.48 10.38 14.03
C PRO A 98 -0.22 11.51 13.03
N VAL A 99 0.99 11.55 12.44
CA VAL A 99 1.33 12.55 11.43
C VAL A 99 0.52 12.38 10.14
N ASN A 100 0.25 11.16 9.70
CA ASN A 100 -0.58 10.92 8.51
C ASN A 100 -2.06 11.22 8.77
N GLU A 101 -2.54 10.92 9.98
CA GLU A 101 -3.89 11.29 10.40
C GLU A 101 -4.06 12.82 10.41
N ALA A 102 -3.08 13.56 10.94
CA ALA A 102 -3.09 15.03 10.89
C ALA A 102 -3.09 15.55 9.44
N LEU A 103 -2.31 14.94 8.54
CA LEU A 103 -2.32 15.30 7.12
C LEU A 103 -3.68 15.01 6.46
N ALA A 104 -4.35 13.91 6.82
CA ALA A 104 -5.71 13.64 6.35
C ALA A 104 -6.69 14.72 6.80
N ILE A 105 -6.63 15.14 8.07
CA ILE A 105 -7.47 16.23 8.60
C ILE A 105 -7.22 17.53 7.85
N VAL A 106 -5.95 17.88 7.61
CA VAL A 106 -5.59 19.08 6.83
C VAL A 106 -6.09 18.96 5.39
N TRP A 107 -5.98 17.80 4.77
CA TRP A 107 -6.48 17.57 3.41
C TRP A 107 -7.98 17.84 3.29
N GLU A 108 -8.78 17.45 4.29
CA GLU A 108 -10.23 17.64 4.30
C GLU A 108 -10.66 19.12 4.30
N THR A 109 -9.81 20.03 4.80
CA THR A 109 -10.04 21.49 4.75
C THR A 109 -10.13 22.03 3.32
N GLY A 110 -9.51 21.31 2.36
CA GLY A 110 -9.44 21.72 0.97
C GLY A 110 -8.37 22.75 0.63
N LEU A 111 -7.58 23.20 1.60
CA LEU A 111 -6.50 24.20 1.41
C LEU A 111 -5.49 23.81 0.31
N TYR A 112 -5.24 22.51 0.13
CA TYR A 112 -4.25 21.98 -0.80
C TYR A 112 -4.86 21.37 -2.08
N ARG A 113 -6.18 21.52 -2.28
CA ARG A 113 -6.86 21.03 -3.48
C ARG A 113 -6.50 21.92 -4.66
N ARG A 114 -6.27 21.30 -5.81
CA ARG A 114 -6.05 21.95 -7.10
C ARG A 114 -7.23 21.67 -8.02
N ASP A 115 -7.46 22.57 -8.96
CA ASP A 115 -8.41 22.33 -10.03
C ASP A 115 -7.89 21.23 -10.97
N ALA A 116 -8.81 20.39 -11.47
CA ALA A 116 -8.44 19.28 -12.36
C ALA A 116 -7.81 19.77 -13.68
N SER A 117 -8.31 20.88 -14.22
CA SER A 117 -7.76 21.52 -15.42
C SER A 117 -6.34 22.05 -15.19
N GLN A 118 -6.08 22.68 -14.04
CA GLN A 118 -4.74 23.16 -13.65
C GLN A 118 -3.77 22.00 -13.40
N SER A 119 -4.30 20.81 -13.10
CA SER A 119 -3.51 19.60 -12.88
C SER A 119 -3.28 18.79 -14.16
N GLY A 120 -3.69 19.31 -15.33
CA GLY A 120 -3.51 18.66 -16.63
C GLY A 120 -4.37 17.41 -16.82
N LEU A 121 -5.48 17.27 -16.08
CA LEU A 121 -6.38 16.12 -16.19
C LEU A 121 -7.51 16.42 -17.17
N VAL A 122 -7.68 15.55 -18.17
CA VAL A 122 -8.75 15.66 -19.17
C VAL A 122 -9.81 14.60 -18.93
N ALA A 123 -11.09 14.97 -19.01
CA ALA A 123 -12.20 14.06 -18.75
C ALA A 123 -12.23 12.84 -19.70
N SER A 124 -11.77 12.99 -20.94
CA SER A 124 -11.66 11.90 -21.93
C SER A 124 -10.57 10.87 -21.59
N GLU A 125 -9.60 11.23 -20.76
CA GLU A 125 -8.53 10.35 -20.29
C GLU A 125 -8.95 9.55 -19.04
N ARG A 126 -10.13 9.83 -18.49
CA ARG A 126 -10.64 9.16 -17.29
C ARG A 126 -11.02 7.72 -17.61
N VAL A 127 -10.45 6.80 -16.84
CA VAL A 127 -10.72 5.37 -16.94
C VAL A 127 -11.93 5.02 -16.07
N GLN A 128 -12.91 4.37 -16.65
CA GLN A 128 -14.05 3.84 -15.89
C GLN A 128 -13.72 2.47 -15.30
N PRO A 129 -14.04 2.21 -14.03
CA PRO A 129 -13.85 0.89 -13.45
C PRO A 129 -14.70 -0.11 -14.23
N THR A 130 -14.16 -1.30 -14.49
CA THR A 130 -14.83 -2.38 -15.23
C THR A 130 -15.22 -2.06 -16.68
N SER A 131 -14.67 -0.98 -17.26
CA SER A 131 -14.77 -0.77 -18.72
C SER A 131 -14.11 -1.95 -19.46
N PRO A 132 -14.57 -2.34 -20.67
CA PRO A 132 -14.01 -3.45 -21.45
C PRO A 132 -12.66 -3.08 -22.10
N THR A 133 -11.78 -2.49 -21.31
CA THR A 133 -10.39 -2.17 -21.65
C THR A 133 -9.50 -2.81 -20.60
N LEU A 134 -8.29 -3.21 -21.00
CA LEU A 134 -7.31 -3.83 -20.10
C LEU A 134 -7.14 -3.04 -18.79
N LEU A 135 -6.96 -1.73 -18.89
CA LEU A 135 -6.77 -0.89 -17.72
C LEU A 135 -8.06 -0.73 -16.90
N GLY A 136 -9.23 -0.66 -17.52
CA GLY A 136 -10.49 -0.53 -16.80
C GLY A 136 -10.87 -1.78 -16.01
N GLU A 137 -10.63 -2.97 -16.56
CA GLU A 137 -10.80 -4.24 -15.85
C GLU A 137 -9.84 -4.32 -14.66
N LEU A 138 -8.55 -4.04 -14.88
CA LEU A 138 -7.55 -4.04 -13.81
C LEU A 138 -7.87 -3.03 -12.71
N TYR A 139 -8.26 -1.81 -13.11
CA TYR A 139 -8.67 -0.78 -12.18
C TYR A 139 -9.88 -1.20 -11.35
N GLY A 140 -10.93 -1.74 -11.98
CA GLY A 140 -12.10 -2.23 -11.28
C GLY A 140 -11.76 -3.29 -10.23
N VAL A 141 -10.92 -4.26 -10.58
CA VAL A 141 -10.51 -5.34 -9.67
C VAL A 141 -9.63 -4.84 -8.53
N VAL A 142 -8.58 -4.07 -8.83
CA VAL A 142 -7.62 -3.59 -7.81
C VAL A 142 -8.32 -2.60 -6.87
N ALA A 143 -9.02 -1.61 -7.41
CA ALA A 143 -9.72 -0.62 -6.60
C ALA A 143 -10.89 -1.23 -5.81
N GLY A 144 -11.55 -2.26 -6.36
CA GLY A 144 -12.57 -3.03 -5.65
C GLY A 144 -12.02 -3.68 -4.37
N HIS A 145 -10.95 -4.47 -4.48
CA HIS A 145 -10.34 -5.13 -3.33
C HIS A 145 -9.73 -4.17 -2.31
N LEU A 146 -9.22 -3.02 -2.75
CA LEU A 146 -8.68 -2.00 -1.85
C LEU A 146 -9.78 -1.12 -1.22
N GLY A 147 -11.03 -1.22 -1.67
CA GLY A 147 -12.11 -0.32 -1.25
C GLY A 147 -11.97 1.13 -1.78
N LEU A 148 -11.22 1.31 -2.88
CA LEU A 148 -10.81 2.60 -3.44
C LEU A 148 -11.47 2.94 -4.78
N LEU A 149 -12.64 2.37 -5.09
CA LEU A 149 -13.40 2.62 -6.33
C LEU A 149 -13.79 4.10 -6.56
N ARG A 150 -13.75 4.92 -5.51
CA ARG A 150 -14.03 6.36 -5.58
C ARG A 150 -12.83 7.19 -6.04
N THR A 151 -11.62 6.62 -6.00
CA THR A 151 -10.39 7.30 -6.42
C THR A 151 -10.32 7.34 -7.93
N ALA A 152 -10.40 8.52 -8.54
CA ALA A 152 -10.42 8.61 -10.01
C ALA A 152 -9.07 8.17 -10.62
N LEU A 153 -9.13 7.42 -11.72
CA LEU A 153 -7.97 7.04 -12.51
C LEU A 153 -7.99 7.74 -13.88
N TYR A 154 -6.86 8.34 -14.25
CA TYR A 154 -6.63 8.95 -15.56
C TYR A 154 -5.48 8.24 -16.25
N HIS A 155 -5.58 8.04 -17.57
CA HIS A 155 -4.53 7.43 -18.38
C HIS A 155 -4.13 8.36 -19.52
N GLN A 156 -2.90 8.85 -19.44
CA GLN A 156 -2.25 9.63 -20.49
C GLN A 156 -1.30 8.73 -21.29
N ARG A 157 -1.68 8.47 -22.54
CA ARG A 157 -0.77 7.79 -23.47
C ARG A 157 0.38 8.76 -23.77
N ALA A 158 1.60 8.34 -23.49
CA ALA A 158 2.76 9.18 -23.74
C ALA A 158 2.88 9.45 -25.25
N SER A 159 3.12 10.70 -25.61
CA SER A 159 3.56 11.07 -26.97
C SER A 159 4.98 10.56 -27.19
N SER A 160 5.25 10.01 -28.38
CA SER A 160 6.55 9.45 -28.74
C SER A 160 7.70 10.46 -28.54
N PRO A 161 8.85 10.06 -27.95
CA PRO A 161 9.18 8.73 -27.43
C PRO A 161 8.55 8.48 -26.05
N ALA A 162 7.78 7.39 -25.94
CA ALA A 162 7.19 6.98 -24.67
C ALA A 162 8.27 6.42 -23.72
N PRO A 163 8.18 6.66 -22.39
CA PRO A 163 9.04 5.97 -21.43
C PRO A 163 8.85 4.46 -21.55
N SER A 164 9.93 3.70 -21.35
CA SER A 164 9.95 2.25 -21.49
C SER A 164 9.11 1.51 -20.45
N SER A 165 8.77 2.18 -19.35
CA SER A 165 7.88 1.66 -18.29
C SER A 165 6.78 2.67 -17.97
N PRO A 166 5.55 2.22 -17.69
CA PRO A 166 4.49 3.12 -17.24
C PRO A 166 4.85 3.76 -15.89
N GLU A 167 4.45 5.00 -15.73
CA GLU A 167 4.67 5.79 -14.52
C GLU A 167 3.33 6.16 -13.87
N GLY A 168 3.30 6.14 -12.54
CA GLY A 168 2.15 6.54 -11.76
C GLY A 168 2.43 7.84 -11.02
N GLN A 169 1.40 8.66 -10.86
CA GLN A 169 1.45 9.89 -10.10
C GLN A 169 0.14 10.07 -9.34
N VAL A 170 0.23 10.51 -8.09
CA VAL A 170 -0.94 10.97 -7.31
C VAL A 170 -1.15 12.46 -7.59
N VAL A 171 -2.41 12.87 -7.76
CA VAL A 171 -2.79 14.24 -8.10
C VAL A 171 -3.75 14.80 -7.05
N ARG A 172 -3.45 16.00 -6.56
CA ARG A 172 -4.22 16.72 -5.51
C ARG A 172 -5.50 17.37 -6.04
N VAL A 173 -6.39 16.61 -6.65
CA VAL A 173 -7.74 17.08 -7.03
C VAL A 173 -8.77 16.66 -5.98
N ASN A 174 -10.04 17.06 -6.15
CA ASN A 174 -11.14 16.64 -5.26
C ASN A 174 -12.16 15.77 -6.00
N PRO A 175 -12.30 14.47 -5.66
CA PRO A 175 -11.45 13.69 -4.75
C PRO A 175 -10.02 13.48 -5.31
N PRO A 176 -9.02 13.08 -4.50
CA PRO A 176 -7.69 12.71 -5.00
C PRO A 176 -7.78 11.74 -6.17
N ALA A 177 -6.85 11.87 -7.12
CA ALA A 177 -6.81 11.05 -8.31
C ALA A 177 -5.43 10.43 -8.55
N VAL A 178 -5.42 9.37 -9.34
CA VAL A 178 -4.22 8.75 -9.87
C VAL A 178 -4.12 9.05 -11.36
N LEU A 179 -2.93 9.46 -11.80
CA LEU A 179 -2.57 9.62 -13.19
C LEU A 179 -1.55 8.55 -13.57
N LEU A 180 -1.87 7.73 -14.55
CA LEU A 180 -0.94 6.80 -15.18
C LEU A 180 -0.48 7.38 -16.51
N ARG A 181 0.84 7.36 -16.75
CA ARG A 181 1.47 7.81 -17.98
C ARG A 181 2.21 6.66 -18.66
N GLY A 182 2.14 6.62 -19.98
CA GLY A 182 2.87 5.64 -20.80
C GLY A 182 1.95 4.68 -21.55
N GLU A 183 2.58 3.82 -22.36
CA GLU A 183 1.87 2.79 -23.13
C GLU A 183 1.58 1.56 -22.26
N LEU A 184 0.35 1.06 -22.35
CA LEU A 184 -0.11 -0.14 -21.65
C LEU A 184 -0.53 -1.16 -22.71
N ARG A 185 0.24 -2.25 -22.83
CA ARG A 185 0.00 -3.30 -23.83
C ARG A 185 -0.57 -4.57 -23.21
N GLU A 186 -0.09 -4.91 -22.01
CA GLU A 186 -0.36 -6.18 -21.35
C GLU A 186 -0.59 -6.00 -19.85
N ASP A 187 -1.25 -7.00 -19.26
CA ASP A 187 -1.50 -7.06 -17.82
C ASP A 187 -0.29 -7.72 -17.13
N THR A 188 0.63 -6.87 -16.66
CA THR A 188 1.86 -7.30 -15.97
C THR A 188 1.75 -7.13 -14.45
N PRO A 189 2.47 -7.96 -13.66
CA PRO A 189 2.58 -7.75 -12.22
C PRO A 189 3.07 -6.34 -11.87
N GLU A 190 3.95 -5.76 -12.68
CA GLU A 190 4.50 -4.40 -12.51
C GLU A 190 3.40 -3.34 -12.67
N LEU A 191 2.52 -3.48 -13.65
CA LEU A 191 1.37 -2.59 -13.84
C LEU A 191 0.38 -2.70 -12.67
N ARG A 192 0.08 -3.92 -12.21
CA ARG A 192 -0.77 -4.14 -11.03
C ARG A 192 -0.15 -3.55 -9.77
N TYR A 193 1.15 -3.73 -9.57
CA TYR A 193 1.90 -3.14 -8.46
C TYR A 193 1.78 -1.62 -8.48
N LEU A 194 2.06 -1.01 -9.64
CA LEU A 194 2.00 0.43 -9.84
C LEU A 194 0.61 0.98 -9.51
N LEU A 195 -0.44 0.33 -10.01
CA LEU A 195 -1.82 0.73 -9.77
C LEU A 195 -2.21 0.63 -8.30
N GLY A 196 -1.94 -0.51 -7.66
CA GLY A 196 -2.25 -0.71 -6.23
C GLY A 196 -1.52 0.30 -5.34
N ALA A 197 -0.24 0.54 -5.62
CA ALA A 197 0.57 1.50 -4.88
C ALA A 197 0.03 2.93 -5.00
N HIS A 198 -0.29 3.40 -6.20
CA HIS A 198 -0.76 4.77 -6.39
C HIS A 198 -2.20 4.98 -5.91
N LEU A 199 -3.07 3.96 -5.98
CA LEU A 199 -4.40 4.05 -5.38
C LEU A 199 -4.31 4.26 -3.87
N ALA A 200 -3.48 3.46 -3.17
CA ALA A 200 -3.24 3.68 -1.74
C ALA A 200 -2.58 5.04 -1.48
N GLY A 201 -1.66 5.46 -2.34
CA GLY A 201 -1.02 6.78 -2.23
C GLY A 201 -1.97 7.97 -2.40
N ALA A 202 -3.13 7.76 -3.02
CA ALA A 202 -4.18 8.77 -3.18
C ALA A 202 -5.18 8.82 -2.01
N MET A 203 -5.02 7.98 -0.98
CA MET A 203 -5.82 8.09 0.24
C MET A 203 -5.54 9.42 0.96
N PRO A 204 -6.53 10.01 1.67
CA PRO A 204 -6.35 11.27 2.40
C PRO A 204 -5.12 11.30 3.33
N ASP A 205 -4.82 10.17 3.98
CA ASP A 205 -3.66 9.97 4.87
C ASP A 205 -2.30 10.12 4.18
N HIS A 206 -2.28 9.96 2.85
CA HIS A 206 -1.06 9.80 2.07
C HIS A 206 -0.92 10.83 0.94
N VAL A 207 -2.03 11.44 0.50
CA VAL A 207 -2.05 12.33 -0.68
C VAL A 207 -1.07 13.49 -0.51
N LEU A 208 -1.07 14.18 0.64
CA LEU A 208 -0.15 15.30 0.88
C LEU A 208 1.30 14.83 0.94
N ALA A 209 1.59 13.74 1.65
CA ALA A 209 2.94 13.17 1.72
C ALA A 209 3.48 12.75 0.34
N ASN A 210 2.62 12.30 -0.56
CA ASN A 210 3.03 11.85 -1.90
C ASN A 210 3.21 12.97 -2.92
N THR A 211 2.63 14.13 -2.68
CA THR A 211 2.54 15.19 -3.71
C THR A 211 3.23 16.48 -3.29
N SER A 212 3.60 16.61 -2.01
CA SER A 212 4.36 17.75 -1.50
C SER A 212 5.84 17.60 -1.76
N THR A 213 6.48 18.75 -2.01
CA THR A 213 7.93 18.84 -1.86
C THR A 213 8.28 18.68 -0.37
N GLU A 214 9.54 18.35 -0.10
CA GLU A 214 10.03 18.22 1.26
C GLU A 214 9.82 19.51 2.07
N ASP A 215 10.19 20.66 1.50
CA ASP A 215 10.02 21.97 2.14
C ASP A 215 8.55 22.31 2.42
N GLU A 216 7.66 22.04 1.46
CA GLU A 216 6.21 22.28 1.63
C GLU A 216 5.66 21.42 2.78
N LEU A 217 6.04 20.14 2.83
CA LEU A 217 5.56 19.23 3.85
C LEU A 217 6.13 19.57 5.23
N ARG A 218 7.43 19.86 5.34
CA ARG A 218 8.06 20.29 6.61
C ARG A 218 7.45 21.58 7.13
N THR A 219 7.16 22.54 6.24
CA THR A 219 6.50 23.80 6.60
C THR A 219 5.08 23.54 7.09
N LEU A 220 4.31 22.69 6.40
CA LEU A 220 2.96 22.32 6.81
C LEU A 220 2.95 21.65 8.19
N LEU A 221 3.83 20.66 8.41
CA LEU A 221 3.92 19.97 9.70
C LEU A 221 4.26 20.94 10.83
N SER A 222 5.19 21.87 10.59
CA SER A 222 5.53 22.93 11.56
C SER A 222 4.35 23.85 11.83
N ALA A 223 3.54 24.18 10.82
CA ALA A 223 2.33 25.00 10.98
C ALA A 223 1.23 24.29 11.76
N VAL A 224 1.07 22.96 11.58
CA VAL A 224 0.13 22.15 12.36
C VAL A 224 0.55 22.12 13.84
N VAL A 225 1.84 21.91 14.13
CA VAL A 225 2.37 21.93 15.51
C VAL A 225 2.27 23.34 16.11
N ALA A 226 2.56 24.39 15.34
CA ALA A 226 2.38 25.77 15.78
C ALA A 226 0.92 26.05 16.19
N ALA A 227 -0.04 25.64 15.36
CA ALA A 227 -1.45 25.92 15.58
C ALA A 227 -2.07 25.11 16.73
N PHE A 228 -1.70 23.83 16.86
CA PHE A 228 -2.41 22.88 17.72
C PHE A 228 -1.54 22.17 18.77
N GLY A 229 -0.23 22.44 18.80
CA GLY A 229 0.69 21.86 19.78
C GLY A 229 0.71 22.55 21.14
N PRO A 230 1.45 21.97 22.10
CA PRO A 230 1.68 22.61 23.40
C PRO A 230 2.50 23.90 23.24
N LEU A 231 2.34 24.83 24.18
CA LEU A 231 2.95 26.19 24.13
C LEU A 231 4.46 26.17 23.84
N GLU A 232 5.20 25.22 24.43
CA GLU A 232 6.63 25.07 24.23
C GLU A 232 6.98 24.68 22.78
N ALA A 233 6.22 23.76 22.19
CA ALA A 233 6.38 23.33 20.81
C ALA A 233 5.98 24.43 19.83
N THR A 234 4.87 25.13 20.09
CA THR A 234 4.42 26.28 19.29
C THR A 234 5.50 27.36 19.21
N ALA A 235 6.10 27.72 20.35
CA ALA A 235 7.17 28.72 20.40
C ALA A 235 8.43 28.31 19.62
N GLN A 236 8.67 27.02 19.41
CA GLN A 236 9.78 26.52 18.59
C GLN A 236 9.42 26.48 17.11
N SER A 237 8.21 26.05 16.76
CA SER A 237 7.76 25.91 15.37
C SER A 237 7.51 27.24 14.67
N SER A 238 6.99 28.26 15.37
CA SER A 238 6.68 29.58 14.77
C SER A 238 7.89 30.53 14.71
N ARG A 239 9.08 30.14 15.19
CA ARG A 239 10.27 31.01 15.21
C ARG A 239 10.77 31.31 13.80
N GLY A 240 10.53 32.55 13.36
CA GLY A 240 11.24 33.18 12.24
C GLY A 240 10.83 32.75 10.83
N ASN A 241 9.86 31.83 10.67
CA ASN A 241 9.37 31.43 9.35
C ASN A 241 7.99 32.05 9.06
N PRO A 242 7.89 33.08 8.20
CA PRO A 242 6.62 33.74 7.90
C PRO A 242 5.63 32.82 7.19
N ALA A 243 6.10 31.79 6.48
CA ALA A 243 5.21 30.81 5.84
C ALA A 243 4.49 29.94 6.87
N VAL A 244 5.16 29.58 7.97
CA VAL A 244 4.57 28.83 9.08
C VAL A 244 3.49 29.64 9.77
N VAL A 245 3.78 30.89 10.14
CA VAL A 245 2.82 31.79 10.80
C VAL A 245 1.57 32.02 9.95
N ARG A 246 1.73 32.20 8.64
CA ARG A 246 0.58 32.35 7.74
C ARG A 246 -0.26 31.08 7.64
N LEU A 247 0.38 29.91 7.52
CA LEU A 247 -0.35 28.64 7.46
C LEU A 247 -1.04 28.32 8.78
N GLU A 248 -0.40 28.60 9.92
CA GLU A 248 -0.98 28.48 11.27
C GLU A 248 -2.32 29.23 11.37
N GLN A 249 -2.34 30.52 10.97
CA GLN A 249 -3.55 31.34 10.98
C GLN A 249 -4.65 30.78 10.07
N ASN A 250 -4.29 30.33 8.87
CA ASN A 250 -5.24 29.73 7.93
C ASN A 250 -5.83 28.42 8.48
N LEU A 251 -5.00 27.57 9.08
CA LEU A 251 -5.42 26.30 9.67
C LEU A 251 -6.43 26.50 10.80
N TRP A 252 -6.20 27.48 11.68
CA TRP A 252 -7.14 27.86 12.74
C TRP A 252 -8.51 28.29 12.22
N GLN A 253 -8.57 28.96 11.07
CA GLN A 253 -9.83 29.43 10.49
C GLN A 253 -10.60 28.31 9.78
N LEU A 254 -9.91 27.33 9.21
CA LEU A 254 -10.51 26.31 8.34
C LEU A 254 -10.85 25.01 9.07
N ILE A 255 -10.19 24.70 10.17
CA ILE A 255 -10.37 23.42 10.87
C ILE A 255 -11.60 23.47 11.78
N PRO A 256 -12.55 22.52 11.64
CA PRO A 256 -13.73 22.50 12.49
C PRO A 256 -13.39 22.05 13.93
N PRO A 257 -14.17 22.44 14.95
CA PRO A 257 -13.85 22.20 16.37
C PRO A 257 -13.60 20.73 16.74
N ARG A 258 -14.27 19.78 16.06
CA ARG A 258 -14.03 18.34 16.30
C ARG A 258 -12.64 17.91 15.80
N ALA A 259 -12.23 18.38 14.64
CA ALA A 259 -10.92 18.09 14.06
C ALA A 259 -9.81 18.81 14.84
N GLU A 260 -10.07 20.03 15.33
CA GLU A 260 -9.17 20.76 16.23
C GLU A 260 -8.82 19.95 17.49
N ARG A 261 -9.82 19.40 18.18
CA ARG A 261 -9.59 18.55 19.37
C ARG A 261 -8.68 17.37 19.04
N ARG A 262 -8.94 16.69 17.93
CA ARG A 262 -8.13 15.55 17.50
C ARG A 262 -6.70 15.95 17.13
N LEU A 263 -6.52 17.08 16.46
CA LEU A 263 -5.19 17.61 16.14
C LEU A 263 -4.40 17.97 17.40
N ARG A 264 -5.06 18.49 18.43
CA ARG A 264 -4.39 18.72 19.74
C ARG A 264 -3.92 17.40 20.35
N GLU A 265 -4.76 16.38 20.40
CA GLU A 265 -4.37 15.04 20.89
C GLU A 265 -3.18 14.46 20.12
N ILE A 266 -3.14 14.66 18.80
CA ILE A 266 -2.01 14.22 17.96
C ILE A 266 -0.75 15.05 18.28
N CYS A 267 -0.89 16.36 18.39
CA CYS A 267 0.21 17.29 18.64
C CYS A 267 0.72 17.28 20.08
N ASP A 268 0.04 16.63 21.03
CA ASP A 268 0.59 16.32 22.36
C ASP A 268 1.90 15.51 22.24
N SER A 269 2.04 14.71 21.16
CA SER A 269 3.30 14.07 20.75
C SER A 269 3.92 14.80 19.54
N ALA A 270 4.20 16.10 19.67
CA ALA A 270 4.77 16.92 18.60
C ALA A 270 6.10 16.36 18.03
N ASP A 271 6.86 15.63 18.84
CA ASP A 271 8.10 14.92 18.44
C ASP A 271 7.86 13.88 17.32
N LYS A 272 6.63 13.35 17.21
CA LYS A 272 6.25 12.38 16.18
C LYS A 272 5.80 13.04 14.87
N MET A 273 5.57 14.35 14.84
CA MET A 273 5.12 15.13 13.68
C MET A 273 6.26 15.41 12.69
N THR A 274 6.86 14.35 12.16
CA THR A 274 8.07 14.42 11.33
C THR A 274 7.78 14.11 9.86
N TYR A 275 8.53 14.78 8.98
CA TYR A 275 8.53 14.49 7.54
C TYR A 275 8.86 13.00 7.28
N GLU A 276 9.90 12.48 7.93
CA GLU A 276 10.31 11.08 7.74
C GLU A 276 9.24 10.08 8.16
N GLY A 277 8.53 10.35 9.26
CA GLY A 277 7.40 9.54 9.70
C GLY A 277 6.27 9.50 8.67
N ALA A 278 5.92 10.66 8.11
CA ALA A 278 4.86 10.80 7.12
C ALA A 278 5.20 10.07 5.81
N ILE A 279 6.43 10.26 5.31
CA ILE A 279 6.90 9.61 4.08
C ILE A 279 7.05 8.11 4.29
N ARG A 280 7.66 7.66 5.39
CA ARG A 280 7.83 6.23 5.69
C ARG A 280 6.49 5.50 5.69
N THR A 281 5.52 6.01 6.43
CA THR A 281 4.18 5.38 6.53
C THR A 281 3.50 5.33 5.17
N THR A 282 3.53 6.45 4.45
CA THR A 282 2.97 6.55 3.09
C THR A 282 3.59 5.53 2.15
N ARG A 283 4.92 5.46 2.08
CA ARG A 283 5.61 4.50 1.21
C ARG A 283 5.36 3.06 1.62
N THR A 284 5.30 2.75 2.91
CA THR A 284 4.93 1.41 3.37
C THR A 284 3.51 1.03 2.93
N ALA A 285 2.52 1.91 3.11
CA ALA A 285 1.16 1.68 2.67
C ALA A 285 1.07 1.41 1.16
N MET A 286 1.76 2.23 0.36
CA MET A 286 1.84 2.06 -1.10
C MET A 286 2.48 0.73 -1.50
N ARG A 287 3.64 0.36 -0.91
CA ARG A 287 4.34 -0.89 -1.26
C ARG A 287 3.52 -2.12 -0.87
N ARG A 288 2.85 -2.10 0.28
CA ARG A 288 1.94 -3.18 0.72
C ARG A 288 0.75 -3.34 -0.23
N ALA A 289 0.10 -2.25 -0.61
CA ALA A 289 -1.00 -2.27 -1.56
C ALA A 289 -0.56 -2.73 -2.96
N GLY A 290 0.62 -2.27 -3.41
CA GLY A 290 1.23 -2.74 -4.66
C GLY A 290 1.55 -4.24 -4.63
N LEU A 291 2.14 -4.74 -3.54
CA LEU A 291 2.40 -6.18 -3.34
C LEU A 291 1.10 -6.98 -3.42
N PHE A 292 0.05 -6.54 -2.72
CA PHE A 292 -1.24 -7.20 -2.75
C PHE A 292 -1.83 -7.23 -4.18
N ALA A 293 -1.83 -6.09 -4.88
CA ALA A 293 -2.36 -6.01 -6.24
C ALA A 293 -1.59 -6.91 -7.23
N ALA A 294 -0.26 -6.89 -7.17
CA ALA A 294 0.59 -7.71 -8.03
C ALA A 294 0.53 -9.20 -7.67
N GLY A 295 0.42 -9.52 -6.38
CA GLY A 295 0.60 -10.87 -5.83
C GLY A 295 2.02 -11.41 -5.91
N SER A 296 2.97 -10.63 -6.43
CA SER A 296 4.36 -11.03 -6.69
C SER A 296 5.30 -10.31 -5.74
N ILE A 297 5.91 -11.07 -4.81
CA ILE A 297 6.93 -10.50 -3.91
C ILE A 297 8.18 -10.06 -4.67
N ALA A 298 8.54 -10.77 -5.75
CA ALA A 298 9.65 -10.39 -6.61
C ALA A 298 9.45 -9.02 -7.23
N THR A 299 8.26 -8.76 -7.77
CA THR A 299 7.91 -7.47 -8.37
C THR A 299 7.95 -6.35 -7.32
N ALA A 300 7.37 -6.58 -6.13
CA ALA A 300 7.35 -5.57 -5.07
C ALA A 300 8.76 -5.23 -4.54
N VAL A 301 9.60 -6.24 -4.34
CA VAL A 301 11.00 -6.05 -3.89
C VAL A 301 11.83 -5.35 -4.96
N ARG A 302 11.73 -5.76 -6.23
CA ARG A 302 12.43 -5.09 -7.34
C ARG A 302 11.97 -3.65 -7.52
N ALA A 303 10.67 -3.39 -7.41
CA ALA A 303 10.13 -2.02 -7.45
C ALA A 303 10.68 -1.18 -6.30
N THR A 304 10.78 -1.74 -5.09
CA THR A 304 11.34 -1.05 -3.91
C THR A 304 12.83 -0.76 -4.08
N ILE A 305 13.61 -1.71 -4.62
CA ILE A 305 15.04 -1.52 -4.92
C ILE A 305 15.22 -0.39 -5.95
N LYS A 306 14.44 -0.40 -7.03
CA LYS A 306 14.47 0.64 -8.07
C LYS A 306 14.08 2.01 -7.51
N GLU A 307 13.01 2.08 -6.72
CA GLU A 307 12.50 3.31 -6.10
C GLU A 307 13.54 3.95 -5.17
N ARG A 308 14.24 3.14 -4.38
CA ARG A 308 15.18 3.61 -3.35
C ARG A 308 16.64 3.64 -3.79
N GLY A 309 16.94 3.16 -5.00
CA GLY A 309 18.32 3.03 -5.49
C GLY A 309 19.18 2.15 -4.58
N LEU A 310 18.62 1.04 -4.07
CA LEU A 310 19.32 0.19 -3.11
C LEU A 310 20.38 -0.67 -3.78
N GLU A 311 21.56 -0.73 -3.19
CA GLU A 311 22.61 -1.69 -3.55
C GLU A 311 22.55 -2.89 -2.62
N LEU A 312 22.42 -4.09 -3.19
CA LEU A 312 22.36 -5.32 -2.41
C LEU A 312 23.74 -5.94 -2.27
N ALA A 313 24.16 -6.19 -1.02
CA ALA A 313 25.42 -6.86 -0.73
C ALA A 313 25.46 -8.30 -1.28
N VAL A 314 24.31 -8.98 -1.29
CA VAL A 314 24.14 -10.34 -1.81
C VAL A 314 23.00 -10.33 -2.83
N PRO A 315 23.21 -10.84 -4.06
CA PRO A 315 22.14 -10.94 -5.06
C PRO A 315 20.96 -11.77 -4.55
N LEU A 316 19.73 -11.35 -4.86
CA LEU A 316 18.50 -12.03 -4.42
C LEU A 316 18.38 -13.47 -4.92
N SER A 317 19.06 -13.80 -6.03
CA SER A 317 19.10 -15.16 -6.59
C SER A 317 19.92 -16.15 -5.76
N ARG A 318 20.74 -15.66 -4.82
CA ARG A 318 21.51 -16.51 -3.89
C ARG A 318 20.62 -16.91 -2.70
N PRO A 319 20.82 -18.11 -2.11
CA PRO A 319 19.99 -18.61 -1.00
C PRO A 319 19.90 -17.67 0.22
N GLU A 320 20.95 -16.91 0.51
CA GLU A 320 21.00 -15.96 1.63
C GLU A 320 20.65 -14.51 1.21
N GLY A 321 20.42 -14.27 -0.09
CA GLY A 321 20.21 -12.92 -0.64
C GLY A 321 18.99 -12.23 -0.05
N LEU A 322 17.86 -12.95 0.06
CA LEU A 322 16.64 -12.40 0.63
C LEU A 322 16.79 -12.10 2.14
N ALA A 323 17.44 -12.99 2.89
CA ALA A 323 17.71 -12.79 4.31
C ALA A 323 18.63 -11.58 4.55
N ALA A 324 19.71 -11.46 3.78
CA ALA A 324 20.62 -10.33 3.82
C ALA A 324 19.92 -9.01 3.48
N ALA A 325 19.06 -9.01 2.44
CA ALA A 325 18.26 -7.84 2.08
C ALA A 325 17.26 -7.44 3.17
N CYS A 326 16.60 -8.41 3.83
CA CYS A 326 15.71 -8.13 4.95
C CYS A 326 16.45 -7.57 6.17
N ALA A 327 17.67 -8.04 6.44
CA ALA A 327 18.49 -7.54 7.54
C ALA A 327 18.99 -6.11 7.30
N ALA A 328 19.33 -5.77 6.04
CA ALA A 328 19.86 -4.46 5.67
C ALA A 328 18.77 -3.40 5.44
N HIS A 329 17.59 -3.80 4.94
CA HIS A 329 16.57 -2.86 4.47
C HIS A 329 15.19 -3.15 5.09
N PRO A 330 14.70 -2.29 6.01
CA PRO A 330 13.42 -2.51 6.69
C PRO A 330 12.22 -2.51 5.75
N GLU A 331 12.30 -1.84 4.60
CA GLU A 331 11.25 -1.80 3.58
C GLU A 331 11.05 -3.16 2.92
N ILE A 332 12.14 -3.90 2.66
CA ILE A 332 12.10 -5.26 2.11
C ILE A 332 11.60 -6.23 3.19
N ALA A 333 12.09 -6.08 4.42
CA ALA A 333 11.65 -6.88 5.55
C ALA A 333 10.13 -6.77 5.80
N ASP A 334 9.56 -5.57 5.64
CA ASP A 334 8.11 -5.35 5.76
C ASP A 334 7.32 -6.14 4.71
N LEU A 335 7.75 -6.09 3.45
CA LEU A 335 7.11 -6.83 2.35
C LEU A 335 7.18 -8.34 2.55
N VAL A 336 8.34 -8.86 2.97
CA VAL A 336 8.51 -10.30 3.27
C VAL A 336 7.66 -10.70 4.48
N ARG A 337 7.60 -9.86 5.52
CA ARG A 337 6.73 -10.09 6.68
C ARG A 337 5.26 -10.12 6.28
N LEU A 338 4.81 -9.23 5.40
CA LEU A 338 3.45 -9.25 4.89
C LEU A 338 3.18 -10.51 4.06
N ALA A 339 4.06 -10.83 3.10
CA ALA A 339 3.87 -11.97 2.20
C ALA A 339 3.86 -13.34 2.92
N THR A 340 4.48 -13.42 4.10
CA THR A 340 4.54 -14.63 4.93
C THR A 340 3.46 -14.69 6.01
N ARG A 341 2.60 -13.67 6.14
CA ARG A 341 1.43 -13.69 7.02
C ARG A 341 0.39 -14.68 6.50
N MET A 342 -0.29 -15.36 7.42
CA MET A 342 -1.36 -16.30 7.07
C MET A 342 -2.57 -15.55 6.52
N GLU A 343 -2.85 -14.38 7.10
CA GLU A 343 -3.89 -13.44 6.71
C GLU A 343 -3.69 -12.94 5.27
N TYR A 344 -2.43 -12.77 4.84
CA TYR A 344 -2.12 -12.44 3.44
C TYR A 344 -2.42 -13.61 2.50
N ALA A 345 -2.12 -14.85 2.90
CA ALA A 345 -2.48 -16.02 2.10
C ALA A 345 -4.01 -16.18 1.99
N GLU A 346 -4.75 -15.95 3.08
CA GLU A 346 -6.22 -15.95 3.06
C GLU A 346 -6.79 -14.86 2.15
N ALA A 347 -6.24 -13.64 2.19
CA ALA A 347 -6.73 -12.55 1.37
C ALA A 347 -6.32 -12.65 -0.11
N ARG A 348 -5.12 -13.17 -0.41
CA ARG A 348 -4.51 -13.08 -1.75
C ARG A 348 -4.34 -14.41 -2.48
N TRP A 349 -4.43 -15.54 -1.79
CA TRP A 349 -4.23 -16.88 -2.37
C TRP A 349 -5.47 -17.77 -2.25
N GLN A 350 -6.49 -17.35 -1.51
CA GLN A 350 -7.75 -18.07 -1.41
C GLN A 350 -8.68 -17.72 -2.58
N PRO A 351 -9.03 -18.71 -3.42
CA PRO A 351 -10.03 -18.50 -4.46
C PRO A 351 -11.34 -17.99 -3.85
N GLY A 352 -11.95 -17.01 -4.49
CA GLY A 352 -13.32 -16.61 -4.17
C GLY A 352 -14.27 -17.76 -4.48
N THR A 353 -15.29 -17.96 -3.64
CA THR A 353 -16.49 -18.66 -4.08
C THR A 353 -17.10 -17.88 -5.23
N VAL A 354 -17.43 -18.58 -6.34
CA VAL A 354 -17.92 -18.02 -7.62
C VAL A 354 -18.79 -16.77 -7.41
N PRO A 355 -18.49 -15.63 -8.05
CA PRO A 355 -19.26 -14.41 -7.85
C PRO A 355 -20.67 -14.59 -8.41
N SER A 356 -21.69 -14.47 -7.58
CA SER A 356 -22.99 -13.98 -8.04
C SER A 356 -22.77 -12.57 -8.56
N LEU A 357 -22.88 -12.38 -9.88
CA LEU A 357 -22.79 -11.11 -10.60
C LEU A 357 -23.45 -9.99 -9.77
N ARG A 358 -22.64 -9.07 -9.22
CA ARG A 358 -23.16 -7.87 -8.58
C ARG A 358 -23.81 -7.00 -9.65
N ARG A 359 -25.14 -7.02 -9.69
CA ARG A 359 -25.93 -5.99 -10.34
C ARG A 359 -25.58 -4.67 -9.65
N VAL A 360 -25.03 -3.73 -10.41
CA VAL A 360 -24.87 -2.35 -9.95
C VAL A 360 -26.28 -1.81 -9.75
N ASP A 361 -26.75 -1.75 -8.51
CA ASP A 361 -27.98 -1.00 -8.19
C ASP A 361 -27.68 0.48 -8.38
N THR A 362 -28.00 0.96 -9.58
CA THR A 362 -28.18 2.37 -9.86
C THR A 362 -29.38 2.88 -9.07
N GLY A 363 -29.11 3.70 -8.05
CA GLY A 363 -30.04 4.73 -7.60
C GLY A 363 -30.97 4.38 -6.43
N SER A 364 -30.65 4.90 -5.25
CA SER A 364 -31.66 5.60 -4.45
C SER A 364 -30.99 6.71 -3.65
N SER A 365 -30.98 7.89 -4.26
CA SER A 365 -30.95 9.14 -3.51
C SER A 365 -32.21 9.18 -2.64
N ARG A 366 -32.03 9.13 -1.32
CA ARG A 366 -33.04 9.66 -0.39
C ARG A 366 -32.45 10.90 0.27
N PHE A 367 -32.58 12.01 -0.46
CA PHE A 367 -32.91 13.28 0.15
C PHE A 367 -34.04 13.06 1.17
N ARG A 368 -33.81 13.48 2.42
CA ARG A 368 -34.89 13.77 3.35
C ARG A 368 -34.76 15.22 3.75
N ALA A 369 -35.51 16.06 3.06
CA ALA A 369 -35.82 17.42 3.48
C ALA A 369 -37.20 17.42 4.16
N GLY A 370 -37.30 18.18 5.26
CA GLY A 370 -38.54 18.79 5.75
C GLY A 370 -39.41 17.95 6.69
N THR A 371 -39.36 18.23 7.99
CA THR A 371 -40.23 19.23 8.65
C THR A 371 -39.61 19.63 9.99
#